data_AF-A0A926DYI6-F1
#
_entry.id   AF-A0A926DYI6-F1
#
_cell.length_a   1.000
_cell.length_b   1.000
_cell.length_c   1.000
_cell.angle_alpha   90.00
_cell.angle_beta   90.00
_cell.angle_gamma   90.00
#
_symmetry.space_group_name_H-M   'P 1'
#
loop_
_entity.id
_entity.type
_entity.pdbx_description
1 polymer ?
#
loop_
_entity_poly.entity_id
_entity_poly.type
_entity_poly.pdbx_seq_one_letter_code
_entity_poly.pdbx_strand_id
1 'polypeptide(L)'
;MDFTLAWTVILSGISIVFLVLIILTLIVMAFGKIMDSAVNAKKNNKSGDPVKAASPAPKAVPAQIVEDGISDEVVAVISASIAAVLGGSGFAIHSVRRAKETARGRSVWSLAGMQQNTSPF
;
A
#
# COMPACT_ATOMS: atom_id res chain seq x y z
N MET A 1 -12.49 -1.58 -49.55
CA MET A 1 -12.61 -2.22 -48.22
C MET A 1 -11.33 -1.91 -47.48
N ASP A 2 -11.41 -1.12 -46.43
CA ASP A 2 -10.24 -0.53 -45.78
C ASP A 2 -9.62 -1.54 -44.82
N PHE A 3 -8.90 -2.52 -45.39
CA PHE A 3 -8.24 -3.60 -44.65
C PHE A 3 -7.29 -3.08 -43.55
N THR A 4 -6.76 -1.86 -43.69
CA THR A 4 -5.93 -1.18 -42.69
C THR A 4 -6.71 -0.80 -41.43
N LEU A 5 -7.96 -0.36 -41.56
CA LEU A 5 -8.84 -0.08 -40.42
C LEU A 5 -9.22 -1.38 -39.71
N ALA A 6 -9.58 -2.41 -40.49
CA ALA A 6 -9.87 -3.74 -39.93
C ALA A 6 -8.67 -4.32 -39.17
N TRP A 7 -7.47 -4.25 -39.74
CA TRP A 7 -6.23 -4.69 -39.11
C TRP A 7 -5.95 -3.95 -37.79
N THR A 8 -6.10 -2.63 -37.79
CA THR A 8 -5.87 -1.79 -36.60
C THR A 8 -6.83 -2.14 -35.47
N VAL A 9 -8.12 -2.31 -35.77
CA VAL A 9 -9.14 -2.67 -34.77
C VAL A 9 -8.86 -4.05 -34.19
N ILE A 10 -8.52 -5.04 -35.02
CA ILE A 10 -8.19 -6.40 -34.59
C ILE A 10 -6.96 -6.40 -33.66
N LEU A 11 -5.89 -5.67 -34.03
CA LEU A 11 -4.71 -5.54 -33.19
C LEU A 11 -4.99 -4.81 -31.88
N SER A 12 -5.76 -3.72 -31.92
CA SER A 12 -6.14 -3.00 -30.70
C SER A 12 -7.01 -3.86 -29.77
N GLY A 13 -7.89 -4.70 -30.32
CA GLY A 13 -8.74 -5.61 -29.57
C GLY A 13 -7.92 -6.73 -28.91
N ILE A 14 -7.00 -7.35 -29.65
CA ILE A 14 -6.08 -8.36 -29.08
C ILE A 14 -5.19 -7.73 -28.01
N SER A 15 -4.64 -6.54 -28.28
CA SER A 15 -3.78 -5.83 -27.34
C SER A 15 -4.53 -5.45 -26.05
N ILE A 16 -5.76 -4.92 -26.15
CA ILE A 16 -6.51 -4.50 -24.96
C ILE A 16 -6.91 -5.69 -24.09
N VAL A 17 -7.31 -6.80 -24.70
CA VAL A 17 -7.63 -8.05 -23.99
C VAL A 17 -6.39 -8.55 -23.24
N PHE A 18 -5.24 -8.60 -23.91
CA PHE A 18 -3.99 -9.02 -23.28
C PHE A 18 -3.61 -8.15 -22.09
N LEU A 19 -3.76 -6.83 -22.22
CA LEU A 19 -3.49 -5.87 -21.13
C LEU A 19 -4.40 -6.12 -19.92
N VAL A 20 -5.70 -6.31 -20.15
CA VAL A 20 -6.68 -6.56 -19.09
C VAL A 20 -6.38 -7.88 -18.37
N LEU A 21 -6.04 -8.94 -19.10
CA LEU A 21 -5.66 -10.22 -18.48
C LEU A 21 -4.42 -10.05 -17.60
N ILE A 22 -3.36 -9.38 -18.09
CA ILE A 22 -2.15 -9.14 -17.30
C ILE A 22 -2.46 -8.35 -16.04
N ILE A 23 -3.22 -7.26 -16.15
CA ILE A 23 -3.59 -6.43 -15.00
C ILE A 23 -4.40 -7.25 -13.97
N LEU A 24 -5.37 -8.05 -14.44
CA LEU A 24 -6.17 -8.90 -13.56
C LEU A 24 -5.29 -9.96 -12.87
N THR A 25 -4.37 -10.59 -13.60
CA THR A 25 -3.40 -11.54 -13.03
C THR A 25 -2.51 -10.86 -11.99
N LEU A 26 -1.99 -9.65 -12.25
CA LEU A 26 -1.16 -8.92 -11.30
C LEU A 26 -1.92 -8.58 -10.01
N ILE A 27 -3.19 -8.19 -10.11
CA ILE A 27 -4.04 -7.91 -8.95
C ILE A 27 -4.26 -9.17 -8.13
N VAL A 28 -4.64 -10.28 -8.77
CA VAL A 28 -4.81 -11.58 -8.09
C VAL A 28 -3.49 -12.04 -7.46
N MET A 29 -2.36 -11.84 -8.14
CA MET A 29 -1.03 -12.20 -7.65
C MET A 29 -0.57 -11.31 -6.50
N ALA A 30 -0.97 -10.04 -6.46
CA ALA A 30 -0.74 -9.17 -5.31
C ALA A 30 -1.54 -9.66 -4.09
N PHE A 31 -2.83 -9.96 -4.24
CA PHE A 31 -3.63 -10.56 -3.16
C PHE A 31 -3.07 -11.92 -2.73
N GLY A 32 -2.63 -12.74 -3.68
CA GLY A 32 -1.95 -14.01 -3.44
C GLY A 32 -0.66 -13.82 -2.63
N LYS A 33 0.24 -12.93 -3.06
CA LYS A 33 1.50 -12.63 -2.35
C LYS A 33 1.27 -12.07 -0.95
N ILE A 34 0.24 -11.25 -0.74
CA ILE A 34 -0.11 -10.72 0.58
C ILE A 34 -0.57 -11.86 1.51
N MET A 35 -1.35 -12.81 1.01
CA MET A 35 -1.77 -14.02 1.75
C MET A 35 -0.59 -14.98 1.99
N ASP A 36 0.27 -15.18 0.99
CA ASP A 36 1.45 -16.06 1.05
C ASP A 36 2.52 -15.52 2.01
N SER A 37 2.67 -14.19 2.09
CA SER A 37 3.60 -13.54 3.03
C SER A 37 3.18 -13.73 4.49
N ALA A 38 1.88 -13.83 4.77
CA ALA A 38 1.36 -14.13 6.11
C ALA A 38 1.58 -15.60 6.53
N VAL A 39 1.68 -16.53 5.57
CA VAL A 39 1.93 -17.95 5.81
C VAL A 39 3.44 -18.26 5.89
N ASN A 40 4.28 -17.62 5.05
CA ASN A 40 5.73 -17.89 5.02
C ASN A 40 6.52 -17.20 6.15
N ALA A 41 5.96 -16.19 6.82
CA ALA A 41 6.60 -15.56 7.98
C ALA A 41 6.77 -16.51 9.19
N LYS A 42 6.15 -17.71 9.16
CA LYS A 42 6.30 -18.71 10.21
C LYS A 42 7.47 -19.68 10.01
N LYS A 43 8.19 -19.64 8.87
CA LYS A 43 9.24 -20.64 8.57
C LYS A 43 10.68 -20.12 8.42
N ASN A 44 10.92 -18.82 8.25
CA ASN A 44 12.29 -18.31 8.05
C ASN A 44 12.51 -17.00 8.80
N ASN A 45 13.03 -17.05 10.04
CA ASN A 45 13.98 -16.05 10.55
C ASN A 45 14.56 -16.49 11.90
N LYS A 46 15.49 -17.44 11.82
CA LYS A 46 16.60 -17.55 12.77
C LYS A 46 17.86 -17.10 12.01
N SER A 47 18.55 -16.13 12.60
CA SER A 47 19.94 -15.71 12.36
C SER A 47 20.17 -14.45 11.50
N GLY A 48 20.77 -13.45 12.16
CA GLY A 48 21.98 -12.81 11.64
C GLY A 48 21.96 -11.30 11.44
N ASP A 49 22.14 -10.52 12.51
CA ASP A 49 22.91 -9.26 12.47
C ASP A 49 24.43 -9.61 12.35
N PRO A 50 25.37 -8.71 12.00
CA PRO A 50 25.26 -7.28 11.69
C PRO A 50 26.02 -6.85 10.41
N VAL A 51 25.95 -5.57 10.00
CA VAL A 51 27.12 -4.71 9.69
C VAL A 51 26.68 -3.28 9.30
N LYS A 52 27.28 -2.36 10.02
CA LYS A 52 27.31 -0.89 9.96
C LYS A 52 27.93 -0.33 8.66
N ALA A 53 27.31 0.71 8.09
CA ALA A 53 27.97 1.72 7.27
C ALA A 53 27.28 3.08 7.46
N ALA A 54 28.07 4.11 7.73
CA ALA A 54 27.64 5.45 8.12
C ALA A 54 27.59 6.42 6.93
N SER A 55 26.58 7.30 6.86
CA SER A 55 26.64 8.72 6.41
C SER A 55 25.24 9.38 6.46
N PRO A 56 25.12 10.71 6.31
CA PRO A 56 25.01 11.74 7.36
C PRO A 56 23.59 11.87 7.95
N ALA A 57 23.55 12.17 9.26
CA ALA A 57 22.34 12.27 10.08
C ALA A 57 21.36 13.36 9.59
N PRO A 58 20.11 13.00 9.23
CA PRO A 58 19.00 13.93 9.27
C PRO A 58 18.73 14.29 10.73
N LYS A 59 18.80 15.59 11.01
CA LYS A 59 18.30 16.31 12.18
C LYS A 59 17.34 15.46 13.02
N ALA A 60 17.71 15.18 14.26
CA ALA A 60 16.92 14.39 15.21
C ALA A 60 15.47 14.87 15.26
N VAL A 61 14.61 14.19 14.50
CA VAL A 61 13.16 14.27 14.63
C VAL A 61 12.84 13.58 15.97
N PRO A 62 12.00 14.17 16.83
CA PRO A 62 11.61 13.52 18.09
C PRO A 62 11.22 12.07 17.80
N ALA A 63 11.81 11.15 18.58
CA ALA A 63 11.67 9.71 18.38
C ALA A 63 10.19 9.37 18.18
N GLN A 64 9.84 9.09 16.92
CA GLN A 64 8.48 8.73 16.58
C GLN A 64 8.19 7.43 17.32
N ILE A 65 7.11 7.43 18.10
CA ILE A 65 6.68 6.22 18.82
C ILE A 65 6.07 5.31 17.75
N VAL A 66 6.92 4.44 17.20
CA VAL A 66 6.56 3.38 16.25
C VAL A 66 6.39 2.10 17.07
N GLU A 67 5.26 1.41 16.89
CA GLU A 67 5.08 0.10 17.54
C GLU A 67 6.00 -0.98 16.96
N ASP A 68 6.50 -1.86 17.83
CA ASP A 68 7.28 -3.04 17.46
C ASP A 68 6.55 -3.87 16.39
N GLY A 69 7.12 -3.92 15.19
CA GLY A 69 6.56 -4.64 14.03
C GLY A 69 6.12 -3.76 12.86
N ILE A 70 6.34 -2.44 12.91
CA ILE A 70 6.18 -1.53 11.76
C ILE A 70 7.56 -1.12 11.27
N SER A 71 7.90 -1.50 10.03
CA SER A 71 9.20 -1.19 9.44
C SER A 71 9.29 0.27 8.95
N ASP A 72 10.51 0.81 8.89
CA ASP A 72 10.78 2.20 8.48
C ASP A 72 10.26 2.50 7.06
N GLU A 73 10.27 1.50 6.17
CA GLU A 73 9.71 1.61 4.82
C GLU A 73 8.20 1.89 4.84
N VAL A 74 7.47 1.30 5.78
CA VAL A 74 6.03 1.51 5.95
C VAL A 74 5.77 2.92 6.46
N VAL A 75 6.56 3.40 7.42
CA VAL A 75 6.46 4.77 7.95
C VAL A 75 6.76 5.80 6.85
N ALA A 76 7.80 5.56 6.04
CA ALA A 76 8.15 6.41 4.91
C ALA A 76 7.02 6.49 3.88
N VAL A 77 6.45 5.34 3.48
CA VAL A 77 5.33 5.30 2.53
C VAL A 77 4.08 5.99 3.08
N ILE A 78 3.76 5.80 4.37
CA ILE A 78 2.64 6.50 5.03
C ILE A 78 2.89 8.01 4.99
N SER A 79 4.09 8.46 5.35
CA SER A 79 4.44 9.88 5.36
C SER A 79 4.36 10.52 3.96
N ALA A 80 4.85 9.83 2.94
CA ALA A 80 4.79 10.27 1.55
C ALA A 80 3.34 10.33 1.04
N SER A 81 2.52 9.33 1.39
CA SER A 81 1.10 9.29 1.02
C SER A 81 0.32 10.45 1.63
N ILE A 82 0.54 10.75 2.91
CA ILE A 82 -0.09 11.89 3.60
C ILE A 82 0.36 13.20 2.98
N ALA A 83 1.65 13.37 2.70
CA ALA A 83 2.17 14.56 2.04
C ALA A 83 1.58 14.77 0.63
N ALA A 84 1.34 13.68 -0.12
CA ALA A 84 0.70 13.73 -1.42
C ALA A 84 -0.79 14.09 -1.35
N VAL A 85 -1.52 13.58 -0.35
CA VAL A 85 -2.96 13.86 -0.17
C VAL A 85 -3.21 15.27 0.36
N LEU A 86 -2.42 15.73 1.33
CA LEU A 86 -2.58 17.07 1.93
C LEU A 86 -1.87 18.18 1.13
N GLY A 87 -1.08 17.82 0.10
CA GLY A 87 -0.53 18.79 -0.84
C GLY A 87 0.55 19.70 -0.27
N GLY A 88 1.49 19.18 0.52
CA GLY A 88 2.62 20.00 0.98
C GLY A 88 3.51 19.39 2.06
N SER A 89 4.54 20.15 2.42
CA SER A 89 5.46 19.88 3.54
C SER A 89 5.13 20.81 4.71
N GLY A 90 4.87 20.24 5.89
CA GLY A 90 4.52 21.02 7.09
C GLY A 90 3.86 20.23 8.23
N PHE A 91 3.59 18.94 8.03
CA PHE A 91 2.96 18.07 9.01
C PHE A 91 3.99 17.12 9.63
N ALA A 92 3.93 16.95 10.96
CA ALA A 92 4.76 16.01 11.69
C ALA A 92 3.91 14.84 12.22
N ILE A 93 4.32 13.61 11.89
CA ILE A 93 3.69 12.40 12.39
C ILE A 93 4.20 12.15 13.81
N HIS A 94 3.28 12.14 14.78
CA HIS A 94 3.62 11.96 16.20
C HIS A 94 3.70 10.50 16.63
N SER A 95 2.87 9.64 16.03
CA SER A 95 2.84 8.20 16.31
C SER A 95 2.30 7.45 15.11
N VAL A 96 2.90 6.30 14.80
CA VAL A 96 2.37 5.33 13.84
C VAL A 96 2.11 4.04 14.58
N ARG A 97 0.83 3.66 14.64
CA ARG A 97 0.40 2.38 15.21
C ARG A 97 -0.45 1.65 14.20
N ARG A 98 -0.50 0.32 14.32
CA ARG A 98 -1.56 -0.41 13.63
C ARG A 98 -2.89 0.08 14.18
N ALA A 99 -3.83 0.35 13.28
CA ALA A 99 -5.20 0.61 13.68
C ALA A 99 -5.66 -0.60 14.50
N LYS A 100 -5.84 -0.39 15.81
CA LYS A 100 -6.45 -1.40 16.66
C LYS A 100 -7.82 -1.63 16.06
N GLU A 101 -8.08 -2.85 15.61
CA GLU A 101 -9.45 -3.29 15.41
C GLU A 101 -10.16 -2.93 16.73
N THR A 102 -11.05 -1.93 16.67
CA THR A 102 -11.72 -1.45 17.89
C THR A 102 -12.28 -2.67 18.62
N ALA A 103 -12.52 -2.61 19.94
CA ALA A 103 -13.08 -3.74 20.68
C ALA A 103 -14.39 -4.33 20.05
N ARG A 104 -14.94 -3.62 19.06
CA ARG A 104 -16.10 -3.96 18.24
C ARG A 104 -15.80 -4.32 16.77
N GLY A 105 -14.55 -4.54 16.35
CA GLY A 105 -14.25 -4.97 14.99
C GLY A 105 -14.32 -3.90 13.90
N ARG A 106 -14.54 -2.63 14.24
CA ARG A 106 -14.90 -1.60 13.25
C ARG A 106 -13.69 -0.74 12.87
N SER A 107 -13.35 -0.74 11.59
CA SER A 107 -12.36 0.14 10.98
C SER A 107 -12.96 1.51 10.68
N VAL A 108 -12.12 2.52 10.51
CA VAL A 108 -12.55 3.88 10.14
C VAL A 108 -13.28 3.89 8.79
N TRP A 109 -12.92 2.97 7.88
CA TRP A 109 -13.60 2.79 6.59
C TRP A 109 -15.01 2.21 6.73
N SER A 110 -15.22 1.25 7.62
CA SER A 110 -16.57 0.71 7.83
C SER A 110 -17.50 1.75 8.47
N LEU A 111 -16.96 2.61 9.34
CA LEU A 111 -17.71 3.74 9.90
C LEU A 111 -18.02 4.81 8.85
N ALA A 112 -17.04 5.18 8.02
CA ALA A 112 -17.21 6.19 6.97
C ALA A 112 -18.26 5.76 5.94
N GLY A 113 -18.27 4.49 5.53
CA GLY A 113 -19.29 3.96 4.62
C GLY A 113 -20.70 4.04 5.18
N MET A 114 -20.89 3.69 6.45
CA MET A 114 -22.20 3.85 7.10
C MET A 114 -22.61 5.32 7.18
N GLN A 115 -21.70 6.20 7.59
CA GLN A 115 -21.96 7.63 7.70
C GLN A 115 -22.42 8.26 6.38
N GLN A 116 -21.76 7.89 5.27
CA GLN A 116 -22.12 8.34 3.92
C GLN A 116 -23.43 7.73 3.43
N ASN A 117 -23.71 6.46 3.78
CA ASN A 117 -24.92 5.78 3.35
C ASN A 117 -26.17 6.21 4.14
N THR A 118 -25.99 6.86 5.30
CA THR A 118 -27.08 7.33 6.16
C THR A 118 -27.25 8.85 6.15
N SER A 119 -26.46 9.60 5.38
CA SER A 119 -26.70 11.03 5.23
C SER A 119 -27.99 11.28 4.43
N PRO A 120 -28.89 12.16 4.89
CA PRO A 120 -30.11 12.49 4.14
C PRO A 120 -29.75 13.16 2.80
N PHE A 121 -30.61 12.96 1.80
CA PHE A 121 -30.54 13.61 0.49
C PHE A 121 -31.15 15.02 0.52
#